data_AF-A0A975B7P5-F1
#
_entry.id   AF-A0A975B7P5-F1
#
_cell.length_a   1.000
_cell.length_b   1.000
_cell.length_c   1.000
_cell.angle_alpha   90.00
_cell.angle_beta   90.00
_cell.angle_gamma   90.00
#
_symmetry.space_group_name_H-M   'P 1'
#
loop_
_entity.id
_entity.type
_entity.pdbx_description
1 polymer ?
#
loop_
_entity_poly.entity_id
_entity_poly.type
_entity_poly.pdbx_seq_one_letter_code
_entity_poly.pdbx_strand_id
1 'polypeptide(L)' 'MRFFNTAGPVVCEDHYCIDPLSRFNLEDVLELIDQKKYFVLHAPKH' A
#
# COMPACT_ATOMS: atom_id res chain seq x y z
N MET A 1 21.08 -10.59 -2.07
CA MET A 1 19.82 -11.06 -1.44
C MET A 1 19.12 -9.85 -0.88
N ARG A 2 17.83 -9.67 -1.16
CA ARG A 2 17.08 -8.49 -0.66
C ARG A 2 16.77 -8.62 0.84
N PHE A 3 16.59 -7.50 1.52
CA PHE A 3 16.26 -7.44 2.95
C PHE A 3 15.13 -6.43 3.24
N PHE A 4 14.48 -6.54 4.39
CA PHE A 4 13.46 -5.57 4.81
C PHE A 4 14.14 -4.31 5.34
N ASN A 5 13.74 -3.15 4.84
CA ASN A 5 14.12 -1.88 5.44
C ASN A 5 13.41 -1.73 6.80
N THR A 6 14.15 -1.31 7.83
CA THR A 6 13.61 -1.02 9.17
C THR A 6 13.65 0.47 9.55
N ALA A 7 14.34 1.30 8.76
CA ALA A 7 14.43 2.74 8.93
C ALA A 7 14.85 3.44 7.61
N GLY A 8 14.36 4.67 7.41
CA GLY A 8 14.70 5.49 6.25
C GLY A 8 13.96 5.08 4.97
N PRO A 9 14.35 5.65 3.81
CA PRO A 9 13.67 5.42 2.54
C PRO A 9 13.95 4.01 1.97
N VAL A 10 12.96 3.46 1.28
CA VAL A 10 13.06 2.15 0.60
C VAL A 10 13.80 2.30 -0.73
N VAL A 11 15.00 1.74 -0.81
CA VAL A 11 15.75 1.47 -2.07
C VAL A 11 15.30 0.12 -2.66
N CYS A 12 14.58 0.09 -3.79
CA CYS A 12 13.98 -1.15 -4.32
C CYS A 12 14.98 -2.13 -4.97
N GLU A 13 16.22 -1.70 -5.21
CA GLU A 13 17.33 -2.56 -5.64
C GLU A 13 17.75 -3.51 -4.49
N ASP A 14 17.90 -2.95 -3.29
CA ASP A 14 18.39 -3.65 -2.10
C ASP A 14 17.27 -4.22 -1.21
N HIS A 15 16.09 -3.59 -1.21
CA HIS A 15 15.01 -3.93 -0.29
C HIS A 15 13.87 -4.71 -0.94
N TYR A 16 13.13 -5.46 -0.11
CA TYR A 16 11.81 -5.95 -0.49
C TYR A 16 10.85 -4.75 -0.66
N CYS A 17 10.51 -4.46 -1.92
CA CYS A 17 9.66 -3.35 -2.33
C CYS A 17 8.37 -3.97 -2.91
N ILE A 18 7.25 -3.75 -2.23
CA ILE A 18 5.92 -4.25 -2.64
C ILE A 18 5.16 -3.04 -3.20
N ASP A 19 4.45 -3.22 -4.31
CA ASP A 19 3.57 -2.17 -4.83
C ASP A 19 2.53 -1.79 -3.76
N PRO A 20 2.50 -0.54 -3.28
CA PRO A 20 1.56 -0.15 -2.25
C PRO A 20 0.11 -0.24 -2.73
N LEU A 21 -0.15 0.04 -4.02
CA LEU A 21 -1.50 0.05 -4.58
C LEU A 21 -2.08 -1.35 -4.74
N SER A 22 -1.24 -2.36 -4.96
CA SER A 22 -1.68 -3.75 -5.03
C SER A 22 -2.19 -4.31 -3.69
N ARG A 23 -2.08 -3.57 -2.57
CA ARG A 23 -2.52 -4.02 -1.24
C ARG A 23 -4.01 -3.81 -0.97
N PHE A 24 -4.71 -3.07 -1.83
CA PHE A 24 -6.12 -2.74 -1.67
C PHE A 24 -6.86 -2.92 -3.01
N ASN A 25 -8.19 -3.12 -2.94
CA ASN A 25 -9.00 -3.02 -4.14
C ASN A 25 -9.08 -1.54 -4.55
N LEU A 26 -8.17 -1.14 -5.45
CA LEU A 26 -8.01 0.26 -5.84
C LEU A 26 -9.27 0.82 -6.51
N GLU A 27 -9.99 -0.01 -7.28
CA GLU A 27 -11.21 0.41 -7.97
C GLU A 27 -12.28 0.86 -6.98
N ASP A 28 -12.60 0.02 -5.98
CA ASP A 28 -13.57 0.36 -4.92
C ASP A 28 -13.18 1.65 -4.18
N VAL A 29 -11.89 1.84 -3.89
CA VAL A 29 -11.41 3.04 -3.18
C VAL A 29 -11.62 4.28 -4.04
N LEU A 30 -11.34 4.22 -5.34
CA LEU A 30 -11.55 5.33 -6.26
C LEU A 30 -13.03 5.67 -6.39
N GLU A 31 -13.93 4.68 -6.42
CA GLU A 31 -15.38 4.91 -6.41
C GLU A 31 -15.84 5.62 -5.13
N LEU A 32 -15.31 5.24 -3.96
CA LEU A 32 -15.65 5.90 -2.69
C LEU A 32 -15.19 7.37 -2.66
N ILE A 33 -14.03 7.67 -3.25
CA ILE A 33 -13.49 9.03 -3.38
C ILE A 33 -14.37 9.87 -4.31
N ASP A 34 -14.74 9.33 -5.48
CA ASP A 34 -15.60 10.03 -6.44
C ASP A 34 -16.95 10.40 -5.81
N GLN A 35 -17.49 9.50 -4.99
CA GLN A 35 -18.72 9.71 -4.22
C GLN A 35 -18.54 10.62 -2.98
N LYS A 36 -17.32 11.14 -2.73
CA LYS A 36 -16.95 11.98 -1.58
C LYS A 36 -17.34 11.37 -0.23
N LYS A 37 -17.26 10.04 -0.12
CA LYS A 37 -17.61 9.30 1.11
C LYS A 37 -16.45 9.28 2.09
N TYR A 38 -16.78 9.24 3.37
CA TYR A 38 -15.82 8.89 4.41
C TYR A 38 -15.67 7.36 4.49
N PHE A 39 -14.44 6.87 4.47
CA PHE A 39 -14.11 5.46 4.61
C PHE A 39 -12.80 5.27 5.40
N VAL A 40 -12.62 4.06 5.94
CA VAL A 40 -11.41 3.66 6.66
C VAL A 40 -10.76 2.51 5.90
N LEU A 41 -9.47 2.64 5.62
CA LEU A 41 -8.67 1.55 5.06
C LEU A 41 -8.06 0.74 6.21
N HIS A 42 -8.50 -0.51 6.35
CA HIS A 42 -7.87 -1.45 7.26
C HIS A 42 -6.70 -2.12 6.54
N ALA A 43 -5.49 -1.99 7.10
CA ALA A 43 -4.37 -2.81 6.64
C ALA A 43 -4.71 -4.29 6.91
N PRO A 44 -4.71 -5.16 5.88
CA PRO A 44 -5.00 -6.58 6.08
C PRO A 44 -3.96 -7.18 7.03
N LYS A 45 -4.44 -7.89 8.07
CA LYS A 45 -3.60 -8.54 9.08
C LYS A 45 -3.25 -9.98 8.68
N HIS A 46 -2.89 -10.28 7.43
CA HIS A 46 -2.38 -11.60 7.03
C HIS A 46 -1.35 -11.47 5.91
#